data_AF-A0A1G2ZPT9-F1
#
_entry.id   AF-A0A1G2ZPT9-F1
#
_cell.length_a   1.000
_cell.length_b   1.000
_cell.length_c   1.000
_cell.angle_alpha   90.00
_cell.angle_beta   90.00
_cell.angle_gamma   90.00
#
_symmetry.space_group_name_H-M   'P 1'
#
loop_
_entity.id
_entity.type
_entity.pdbx_description
1 polymer ?
#
loop_
_entity_poly.entity_id
_entity_poly.type
_entity_poly.pdbx_seq_one_letter_code
_entity_poly.pdbx_strand_id
1 'polypeptide(L)'
;MQQGQPQEGEEDVDKALEDLEQARKDLEEQKNELEGLENDELLVKLETELKKIIASQEVINKTTVDMDGIKKTKGGFERSELIKLKQLAKQQDALTETLAIIQKRLDEEEVWAFAHVVASVIGDMKSSAELVGGGQTGDYTQLLQTDIIKRLQDLVDAFKDEREKKKKKGGGGGGGGGGKPPLVPDIVQLRMLRTMQRDILKRTEGFKQTFGKEGEDLDPLEKQILRRLTSEQGKLGDLMKKFTEKFEKSLEEQKNMERERQH
;
A
#
# COMPACT_ATOMS: atom_id res chain seq x y z
N MET A 1 -72.99 13.69 -17.70
CA MET A 1 -71.81 13.97 -16.85
C MET A 1 -71.11 12.64 -16.63
N GLN A 2 -70.22 12.26 -17.55
CA GLN A 2 -68.76 12.44 -17.49
C GLN A 2 -68.12 11.47 -16.47
N GLN A 3 -67.99 10.21 -16.89
CA GLN A 3 -67.06 9.23 -16.34
C GLN A 3 -65.79 9.35 -17.19
N GLY A 4 -64.73 9.91 -16.63
CA GLY A 4 -63.43 9.98 -17.26
C GLY A 4 -62.36 9.86 -16.19
N GLN A 5 -61.31 9.09 -16.52
CA GLN A 5 -59.95 9.25 -16.01
C GLN A 5 -59.54 8.65 -14.65
N PRO A 6 -59.77 7.35 -14.38
CA PRO A 6 -58.88 6.60 -13.48
C PRO A 6 -57.67 6.01 -14.20
N GLN A 7 -57.83 5.53 -15.44
CA GLN A 7 -56.79 4.82 -16.20
C GLN A 7 -55.70 5.73 -16.80
N GLU A 8 -56.03 6.93 -17.26
CA GLU A 8 -55.04 7.88 -17.79
C GLU A 8 -54.06 8.37 -16.71
N GLY A 9 -54.52 8.51 -15.45
CA GLY A 9 -53.65 8.92 -14.34
C GLY A 9 -52.73 7.81 -13.83
N GLU A 10 -53.06 6.55 -14.05
CA GLU A 10 -52.24 5.38 -13.68
C GLU A 10 -51.08 5.21 -14.69
N GLU A 11 -51.35 5.32 -16.00
CA GLU A 11 -50.33 5.28 -17.04
C GLU A 11 -49.32 6.45 -16.97
N ASP A 12 -49.76 7.64 -16.55
CA ASP A 12 -48.86 8.79 -16.38
C ASP A 12 -47.96 8.65 -15.13
N VAL A 13 -48.43 7.94 -14.09
CA VAL A 13 -47.63 7.64 -12.89
C VAL A 13 -46.58 6.56 -13.19
N ASP A 14 -46.94 5.52 -13.93
CA ASP A 14 -46.01 4.45 -14.33
C ASP A 14 -44.87 4.98 -15.20
N LYS A 15 -45.17 5.84 -16.18
CA LYS A 15 -44.13 6.53 -16.98
C LYS A 15 -43.22 7.41 -16.12
N ALA A 16 -43.79 8.15 -15.17
CA ALA A 16 -43.00 8.99 -14.26
C ALA A 16 -42.08 8.15 -13.35
N LEU A 17 -42.49 6.94 -12.97
CA LEU A 17 -41.66 5.99 -12.22
C LEU A 17 -40.53 5.41 -13.08
N GLU A 18 -40.82 5.02 -14.32
CA GLU A 18 -39.82 4.54 -15.28
C GLU A 18 -38.77 5.62 -15.59
N ASP A 19 -39.21 6.86 -15.83
CA ASP A 19 -38.32 8.01 -16.07
C ASP A 19 -37.42 8.28 -14.85
N LEU A 20 -37.97 8.16 -13.64
CA LEU A 20 -37.19 8.34 -12.40
C LEU A 20 -36.20 7.19 -12.18
N GLU A 21 -36.57 5.95 -12.49
CA GLU A 21 -35.66 4.81 -12.41
C GLU A 21 -34.53 4.92 -13.43
N GLN A 22 -34.82 5.35 -14.66
CA GLN A 22 -33.82 5.59 -15.69
C GLN A 22 -32.89 6.75 -15.29
N ALA A 23 -33.43 7.86 -14.81
CA ALA A 23 -32.62 8.98 -14.31
C ALA A 23 -31.73 8.57 -13.13
N ARG A 24 -32.20 7.69 -12.24
CA ARG A 24 -31.39 7.12 -11.16
C ARG A 24 -30.25 6.25 -11.70
N LYS A 25 -30.51 5.40 -12.68
CA LYS A 25 -29.48 4.56 -13.33
C LYS A 25 -28.43 5.43 -14.01
N ASP A 26 -28.85 6.43 -14.78
CA ASP A 26 -27.94 7.34 -15.48
C ASP A 26 -27.07 8.14 -14.49
N LEU A 27 -27.66 8.63 -13.40
CA LEU A 27 -26.92 9.30 -12.33
C LEU A 27 -25.93 8.37 -11.61
N GLU A 28 -26.31 7.11 -11.38
CA GLU A 28 -25.44 6.11 -10.76
C GLU A 28 -24.26 5.76 -11.68
N GLU A 29 -24.49 5.62 -12.98
CA GLU A 29 -23.44 5.42 -13.98
C GLU A 29 -22.47 6.62 -14.03
N GLN A 30 -23.00 7.84 -14.11
CA GLN A 30 -22.17 9.06 -14.10
C GLN A 30 -21.36 9.19 -12.82
N LYS A 31 -21.96 8.89 -11.66
CA LYS A 31 -21.27 8.91 -10.37
C LYS A 31 -20.11 7.92 -10.35
N ASN A 32 -20.35 6.68 -10.81
CA ASN A 32 -19.32 5.64 -10.86
C ASN A 32 -18.16 6.02 -11.81
N GLU A 33 -18.47 6.66 -12.94
CA GLU A 33 -17.45 7.16 -13.87
C GLU A 33 -16.58 8.25 -13.21
N LEU A 34 -17.20 9.24 -12.56
CA LEU A 34 -16.48 10.31 -11.86
C LEU A 34 -15.60 9.76 -10.74
N GLU A 35 -16.11 8.84 -9.91
CA GLU A 35 -15.32 8.19 -8.85
C GLU A 35 -14.16 7.35 -9.42
N GLY A 36 -14.34 6.75 -10.59
CA GLY A 36 -13.29 6.07 -11.34
C GLY A 36 -12.15 7.02 -11.74
N LEU A 37 -12.50 8.19 -12.29
CA LEU A 37 -11.54 9.23 -12.68
C LEU A 37 -10.77 9.79 -11.46
N GLU A 38 -11.46 10.06 -10.35
CA GLU A 38 -10.83 10.51 -9.10
C GLU A 38 -9.82 9.48 -8.57
N ASN A 39 -10.19 8.19 -8.59
CA ASN A 39 -9.30 7.10 -8.18
C ASN A 39 -8.05 7.01 -9.07
N ASP A 40 -8.20 7.15 -10.38
CA ASP A 40 -7.08 7.14 -11.31
C ASP A 40 -6.15 8.33 -11.09
N GLU A 41 -6.71 9.53 -10.85
CA GLU A 41 -5.92 10.72 -10.51
C GLU A 41 -5.17 10.53 -9.19
N LEU A 42 -5.81 9.92 -8.19
CA LEU A 42 -5.19 9.58 -6.92
C LEU A 42 -4.01 8.62 -7.10
N LEU A 43 -4.20 7.53 -7.84
CA LEU A 43 -3.11 6.57 -8.11
C LEU A 43 -1.93 7.24 -8.83
N VAL A 44 -2.18 8.14 -9.80
CA VAL A 44 -1.13 8.93 -10.46
C VAL A 44 -0.37 9.82 -9.49
N LYS A 45 -1.07 10.50 -8.58
CA LYS A 45 -0.46 11.34 -7.55
C LYS A 45 0.44 10.52 -6.63
N LEU A 46 -0.07 9.39 -6.12
CA LEU A 46 0.69 8.46 -5.26
C LEU A 46 1.92 7.91 -5.96
N GLU A 47 1.80 7.43 -7.20
CA GLU A 47 2.94 6.97 -7.99
C GLU A 47 4.01 8.07 -8.16
N THR A 48 3.58 9.30 -8.41
CA THR A 48 4.49 10.44 -8.64
C THR A 48 5.24 10.79 -7.37
N GLU A 49 4.57 10.81 -6.22
CA GLU A 49 5.20 11.05 -4.93
C GLU A 49 6.19 9.93 -4.56
N LEU A 50 5.78 8.67 -4.73
CA LEU A 50 6.66 7.53 -4.48
C LEU A 50 7.89 7.54 -5.39
N LYS A 51 7.75 7.87 -6.68
CA LYS A 51 8.90 8.02 -7.59
C LYS A 51 9.89 9.10 -7.15
N LYS A 52 9.40 10.23 -6.62
CA LYS A 52 10.27 11.28 -6.07
C LYS A 52 11.02 10.81 -4.83
N ILE A 53 10.35 10.03 -3.97
CA ILE A 53 10.95 9.44 -2.78
C ILE A 53 12.01 8.40 -3.18
N ILE A 54 11.72 7.54 -4.15
CA ILE A 54 12.68 6.56 -4.70
C ILE A 54 13.92 7.26 -5.23
N ALA A 55 13.77 8.28 -6.08
CA ALA A 55 14.90 9.01 -6.63
C ALA A 55 15.76 9.67 -5.54
N SER A 56 15.13 10.21 -4.49
CA SER A 56 15.86 10.78 -3.34
C SER A 56 16.58 9.69 -2.53
N GLN A 57 15.93 8.54 -2.32
CA GLN A 57 16.53 7.41 -1.62
C GLN A 57 17.70 6.80 -2.41
N GLU A 58 17.63 6.72 -3.73
CA GLU A 58 18.74 6.28 -4.59
C GLU A 58 19.99 7.16 -4.41
N VAL A 59 19.81 8.48 -4.30
CA VAL A 59 20.90 9.42 -4.01
C VAL A 59 21.47 9.18 -2.61
N ILE A 60 20.61 8.92 -1.61
CA ILE A 60 21.03 8.58 -0.24
C ILE A 60 21.87 7.30 -0.22
N ASN A 61 21.39 6.25 -0.89
CA ASN A 61 22.10 4.98 -0.98
C ASN A 61 23.46 5.15 -1.63
N LYS A 62 23.51 5.79 -2.80
CA LYS A 62 24.76 6.03 -3.51
C LYS A 62 25.76 6.81 -2.66
N THR A 63 25.30 7.86 -1.99
CA THR A 63 26.16 8.65 -1.09
C THR A 63 26.66 7.80 0.07
N THR A 64 25.83 6.90 0.61
CA THR A 64 26.23 5.98 1.70
C THR A 64 27.33 5.02 1.25
N VAL A 65 27.24 4.47 0.04
CA VAL A 65 28.28 3.64 -0.60
C VAL A 65 29.59 4.43 -0.77
N ASP A 66 29.49 5.65 -1.31
CA ASP A 66 30.67 6.51 -1.52
C ASP A 66 31.37 6.83 -0.19
N MET A 67 30.60 7.14 0.87
CA MET A 67 31.12 7.39 2.21
C MET A 67 31.79 6.14 2.80
N ASP A 68 31.24 4.95 2.58
CA ASP A 68 31.88 3.71 3.02
C ASP A 68 33.24 3.49 2.35
N GLY A 69 33.35 3.81 1.06
CA GLY A 69 34.61 3.79 0.32
C GLY A 69 35.66 4.75 0.91
N ILE A 70 35.24 5.97 1.29
CA ILE A 70 36.10 6.94 1.99
C ILE A 70 36.58 6.37 3.33
N LYS A 71 35.66 5.81 4.13
CA LYS A 71 35.99 5.22 5.43
C LYS A 71 37.00 4.09 5.30
N LYS A 72 36.82 3.19 4.33
CA LYS A 72 37.74 2.08 4.05
C LYS A 72 39.13 2.58 3.62
N THR A 73 39.19 3.68 2.86
CA THR A 73 40.46 4.26 2.38
C THR A 73 41.22 5.02 3.48
N LYS A 74 40.50 5.81 4.28
CA LYS A 74 41.10 6.69 5.31
C LYS A 74 41.20 6.05 6.70
N GLY A 75 40.55 4.90 6.92
CA GLY A 75 40.44 4.23 8.22
C GLY A 75 39.39 4.85 9.16
N GLY A 76 38.67 5.89 8.73
CA GLY A 76 37.68 6.59 9.55
C GLY A 76 37.06 7.79 8.83
N PHE A 77 36.15 8.49 9.52
CA PHE A 77 35.54 9.72 9.02
C PHE A 77 36.12 10.95 9.70
N GLU A 78 36.41 11.97 8.89
CA GLU A 78 36.69 13.33 9.32
C GLU A 78 35.40 14.05 9.75
N ARG A 79 35.56 15.21 10.41
CA ARG A 79 34.42 16.00 10.89
C ARG A 79 33.47 16.43 9.78
N SER A 80 34.00 16.82 8.62
CA SER A 80 33.21 17.21 7.44
C SER A 80 32.33 16.07 6.91
N GLU A 81 32.88 14.86 6.89
CA GLU A 81 32.22 13.62 6.46
C GLU A 81 31.12 13.21 7.44
N LEU A 82 31.37 13.31 8.75
CA LEU A 82 30.35 13.09 9.78
C LEU A 82 29.20 14.10 9.69
N ILE A 83 29.47 15.36 9.34
CA ILE A 83 28.41 16.36 9.11
C ILE A 83 27.56 15.97 7.90
N LYS A 84 28.20 15.53 6.80
CA LYS A 84 27.49 15.09 5.59
C LYS A 84 26.57 13.89 5.88
N LEU A 85 27.05 12.92 6.65
CA LEU A 85 26.25 11.77 7.07
C LEU A 85 25.03 12.15 7.92
N LYS A 86 25.19 13.10 8.85
CA LYS A 86 24.07 13.65 9.63
C LYS A 86 23.05 14.39 8.76
N GLN A 87 23.51 15.09 7.73
CA GLN A 87 22.61 15.72 6.76
C GLN A 87 21.85 14.67 5.94
N LEU A 88 22.54 13.59 5.55
CA LEU A 88 21.95 12.48 4.81
C LEU A 88 20.86 11.77 5.64
N ALA A 89 21.13 11.53 6.93
CA ALA A 89 20.14 11.00 7.87
C ALA A 89 18.91 11.89 7.96
N LYS A 90 19.09 13.22 8.11
CA LYS A 90 17.97 14.18 8.14
C LYS A 90 17.15 14.19 6.84
N GLN A 91 17.81 14.08 5.69
CA GLN A 91 17.11 13.98 4.41
C GLN A 91 16.27 12.70 4.37
N GLN A 92 16.82 11.58 4.84
CA GLN A 92 16.09 10.32 4.91
C GLN A 92 14.89 10.40 5.85
N ASP A 93 15.03 11.04 7.02
CA ASP A 93 13.93 11.28 7.96
C ASP A 93 12.79 12.10 7.33
N ALA A 94 13.11 13.17 6.59
CA ALA A 94 12.10 13.98 5.90
C ALA A 94 11.31 13.18 4.83
N LEU A 95 11.95 12.22 4.17
CA LEU A 95 11.24 11.31 3.26
C LEU A 95 10.24 10.43 4.02
N THR A 96 10.55 10.04 5.26
CA THR A 96 9.62 9.26 6.09
C THR A 96 8.37 10.03 6.49
N GLU A 97 8.47 11.35 6.68
CA GLU A 97 7.32 12.22 6.95
C GLU A 97 6.38 12.25 5.74
N THR A 98 6.95 12.32 4.53
CA THR A 98 6.17 12.28 3.29
C THR A 98 5.49 10.91 3.12
N LEU A 99 6.21 9.81 3.38
CA LEU A 99 5.64 8.47 3.36
C LEU A 99 4.55 8.27 4.41
N ALA A 100 4.64 8.91 5.57
CA ALA A 100 3.60 8.81 6.61
C ALA A 100 2.27 9.41 6.14
N ILE A 101 2.30 10.49 5.36
CA ILE A 101 1.10 11.07 4.75
C ILE A 101 0.49 10.08 3.74
N ILE A 102 1.32 9.48 2.89
CA ILE A 102 0.89 8.44 1.94
C ILE A 102 0.28 7.24 2.67
N GLN A 103 0.94 6.76 3.73
CA GLN A 103 0.49 5.62 4.53
C GLN A 103 -0.87 5.88 5.17
N LYS A 104 -1.06 7.06 5.77
CA LYS A 104 -2.34 7.46 6.37
C LYS A 104 -3.44 7.48 5.32
N ARG A 105 -3.17 8.07 4.16
CA ARG A 105 -4.15 8.14 3.07
C ARG A 105 -4.54 6.76 2.55
N LEU A 106 -3.56 5.85 2.41
CA LEU A 106 -3.84 4.47 2.00
C LEU A 106 -4.68 3.73 3.05
N ASP A 107 -4.50 4.00 4.34
CA ASP A 107 -5.30 3.38 5.40
C ASP A 107 -6.75 3.92 5.41
N GLU A 108 -6.93 5.22 5.18
CA GLU A 108 -8.24 5.89 5.03
C GLU A 108 -9.04 5.34 3.83
N GLU A 109 -8.36 5.03 2.72
CA GLU A 109 -8.96 4.43 1.51
C GLU A 109 -9.05 2.89 1.59
N GLU A 110 -8.88 2.31 2.78
CA GLU A 110 -8.89 0.87 3.06
C GLU A 110 -7.90 0.03 2.22
N VAL A 111 -6.81 0.65 1.76
CA VAL A 111 -5.70 0.00 1.04
C VAL A 111 -4.65 -0.53 2.04
N TRP A 112 -5.12 -1.32 3.02
CA TRP A 112 -4.34 -1.73 4.19
C TRP A 112 -3.06 -2.49 3.86
N ALA A 113 -3.05 -3.31 2.80
CA ALA A 113 -1.85 -4.05 2.41
C ALA A 113 -0.72 -3.13 1.94
N PHE A 114 -1.05 -2.11 1.16
CA PHE A 114 -0.05 -1.14 0.68
C PHE A 114 0.35 -0.19 1.80
N ALA A 115 -0.61 0.28 2.61
CA ALA A 115 -0.34 1.08 3.81
C ALA A 115 0.65 0.36 4.75
N HIS A 116 0.51 -0.95 4.89
CA HIS A 116 1.43 -1.77 5.68
C HIS A 116 2.85 -1.78 5.13
N VAL A 117 3.01 -1.98 3.81
CA VAL A 117 4.33 -1.97 3.17
C VAL A 117 4.99 -0.59 3.35
N VAL A 118 4.23 0.49 3.16
CA VAL A 118 4.74 1.86 3.40
C VAL A 118 5.17 2.05 4.85
N ALA A 119 4.38 1.57 5.82
CA ALA A 119 4.75 1.63 7.24
C ALA A 119 6.05 0.84 7.55
N SER A 120 6.24 -0.33 6.93
CA SER A 120 7.49 -1.08 7.05
C SER A 120 8.66 -0.31 6.46
N VAL A 121 8.49 0.29 5.29
CA VAL A 121 9.53 1.11 4.64
C VAL A 121 9.91 2.31 5.51
N ILE A 122 8.94 2.99 6.13
CA ILE A 122 9.19 4.08 7.08
C ILE A 122 10.08 3.61 8.23
N GLY A 123 9.77 2.46 8.82
CA GLY A 123 10.57 1.88 9.91
C GLY A 123 12.01 1.59 9.47
N ASP A 124 12.17 0.98 8.30
CA ASP A 124 13.47 0.66 7.72
C ASP A 124 14.28 1.92 7.40
N MET A 125 13.63 2.96 6.88
CA MET A 125 14.26 4.24 6.58
C MET A 125 14.75 4.96 7.83
N LYS A 126 13.97 4.93 8.93
CA LYS A 126 14.40 5.47 10.23
C LYS A 126 15.61 4.73 10.78
N SER A 127 15.59 3.40 10.76
CA SER A 127 16.75 2.60 11.18
C SER A 127 17.98 2.90 10.30
N SER A 128 17.80 3.02 8.99
CA SER A 128 18.89 3.44 8.08
C SER A 128 19.40 4.84 8.42
N ALA A 129 18.52 5.81 8.68
CA ALA A 129 18.91 7.17 9.04
C ALA A 129 19.75 7.20 10.32
N GLU A 130 19.36 6.43 11.35
CA GLU A 130 20.12 6.28 12.59
C GLU A 130 21.53 5.71 12.34
N LEU A 131 21.63 4.62 11.57
CA LEU A 131 22.91 3.99 11.21
C LEU A 131 23.82 4.96 10.45
N VAL A 132 23.29 5.59 9.39
CA VAL A 132 24.01 6.55 8.56
C VAL A 132 24.47 7.74 9.40
N GLY A 133 23.59 8.33 10.21
CA GLY A 133 23.92 9.45 11.09
C GLY A 133 24.97 9.12 12.15
N GLY A 134 25.04 7.84 12.55
CA GLY A 134 26.06 7.28 13.43
C GLY A 134 27.39 6.89 12.75
N GLY A 135 27.53 7.08 11.44
CA GLY A 135 28.75 6.69 10.71
C GLY A 135 28.86 5.19 10.40
N GLN A 136 27.73 4.48 10.42
CA GLN A 136 27.64 3.08 10.02
C GLN A 136 27.16 3.00 8.57
N THR A 137 28.11 2.96 7.64
CA THR A 137 27.88 2.98 6.18
C THR A 137 28.13 1.63 5.51
N GLY A 138 28.42 0.59 6.29
CA GLY A 138 28.82 -0.72 5.76
C GLY A 138 27.67 -1.50 5.11
N ASP A 139 28.00 -2.73 4.70
CA ASP A 139 27.14 -3.58 3.87
C ASP A 139 25.72 -3.78 4.43
N TYR A 140 25.57 -3.88 5.76
CA TYR A 140 24.25 -4.00 6.38
C TYR A 140 23.37 -2.76 6.14
N THR A 141 23.92 -1.55 6.30
CA THR A 141 23.20 -0.30 6.05
C THR A 141 22.82 -0.20 4.57
N GLN A 142 23.73 -0.53 3.67
CA GLN A 142 23.50 -0.49 2.22
C GLN A 142 22.46 -1.52 1.76
N LEU A 143 22.46 -2.71 2.36
CA LEU A 143 21.46 -3.74 2.11
C LEU A 143 20.07 -3.27 2.55
N LEU A 144 19.94 -2.74 3.77
CA LEU A 144 18.69 -2.18 4.28
C LEU A 144 18.12 -1.09 3.35
N GLN A 145 19.00 -0.18 2.95
CA GLN A 145 18.72 0.89 2.00
C GLN A 145 18.30 0.39 0.62
N THR A 146 18.87 -0.72 0.14
CA THR A 146 18.51 -1.34 -1.15
C THR A 146 17.13 -2.01 -1.07
N ASP A 147 16.84 -2.69 0.04
CA ASP A 147 15.53 -3.30 0.30
C ASP A 147 14.41 -2.25 0.36
N ILE A 148 14.68 -1.07 0.94
CA ILE A 148 13.76 0.08 0.93
C ILE A 148 13.39 0.48 -0.50
N ILE A 149 14.38 0.67 -1.37
CA ILE A 149 14.15 1.08 -2.77
C ILE A 149 13.31 0.04 -3.49
N LYS A 150 13.67 -1.24 -3.35
CA LYS A 150 12.96 -2.34 -4.00
C LYS A 150 11.48 -2.36 -3.59
N ARG A 151 11.19 -2.25 -2.29
CA ARG A 151 9.81 -2.24 -1.77
C ARG A 151 9.00 -1.04 -2.27
N LEU A 152 9.63 0.12 -2.40
CA LEU A 152 8.98 1.31 -2.99
C LEU A 152 8.71 1.12 -4.48
N GLN A 153 9.64 0.51 -5.23
CA GLN A 153 9.46 0.19 -6.65
C GLN A 153 8.32 -0.83 -6.86
N ASP A 154 8.28 -1.89 -6.06
CA ASP A 154 7.20 -2.89 -6.08
C ASP A 154 5.82 -2.25 -5.83
N LEU A 155 5.73 -1.25 -4.95
CA LEU A 155 4.50 -0.48 -4.72
C LEU A 155 4.08 0.34 -5.94
N VAL A 156 5.03 1.06 -6.56
CA VAL A 156 4.78 1.86 -7.75
C VAL A 156 4.31 0.97 -8.91
N ASP A 157 4.95 -0.17 -9.11
CA ASP A 157 4.58 -1.08 -10.20
C ASP A 157 3.22 -1.73 -9.96
N ALA A 158 2.88 -2.06 -8.71
CA ALA A 158 1.55 -2.54 -8.37
C ALA A 158 0.44 -1.49 -8.63
N PHE A 159 0.70 -0.19 -8.42
CA PHE A 159 -0.25 0.87 -8.78
C PHE A 159 -0.39 1.07 -10.29
N LYS A 160 0.71 1.01 -11.05
CA LYS A 160 0.67 1.07 -12.52
C LYS A 160 -0.14 -0.08 -13.10
N ASP A 161 0.13 -1.30 -12.64
CA ASP A 161 -0.58 -2.50 -13.05
C ASP A 161 -2.09 -2.38 -12.84
N GLU A 162 -2.49 -1.77 -11.73
CA GLU A 162 -3.90 -1.56 -11.41
C GLU A 162 -4.56 -0.54 -12.35
N ARG A 163 -3.89 0.58 -12.61
CA ARG A 163 -4.36 1.58 -13.58
C ARG A 163 -4.48 1.01 -14.98
N GLU A 164 -3.51 0.21 -15.44
CA GLU A 164 -3.58 -0.41 -16.77
C GLU A 164 -4.74 -1.40 -16.88
N LYS A 165 -5.05 -2.13 -15.81
CA LYS A 165 -6.21 -3.04 -15.75
C LYS A 165 -7.53 -2.29 -15.77
N LYS A 166 -7.63 -1.15 -15.05
CA LYS A 166 -8.81 -0.27 -15.10
C LYS A 166 -9.06 0.27 -16.51
N LYS A 167 -8.01 0.74 -17.20
CA LYS A 167 -8.11 1.22 -18.60
C LYS A 167 -8.56 0.16 -19.59
N LYS A 168 -8.10 -1.10 -19.44
CA LYS A 168 -8.50 -2.21 -20.32
C LYS A 168 -9.93 -2.71 -20.09
N LYS A 169 -10.52 -2.41 -18.93
CA LYS A 169 -11.91 -2.74 -18.60
C LYS A 169 -12.91 -1.63 -18.93
N GLY A 170 -12.47 -0.57 -19.61
CA GLY A 170 -13.38 0.46 -20.15
C GLY A 170 -14.29 -0.12 -21.22
N GLY A 171 -15.47 -0.59 -20.82
CA GLY A 171 -16.53 -1.09 -21.70
C GLY A 171 -16.96 -2.52 -21.36
N GLY A 172 -17.98 -2.66 -20.51
CA GLY A 172 -18.65 -3.95 -20.29
C GLY A 172 -19.17 -4.10 -18.88
N GLY A 173 -20.49 -3.96 -18.72
CA GLY A 173 -21.22 -4.01 -17.46
C GLY A 173 -21.08 -5.31 -16.67
N GLY A 174 -21.48 -5.21 -15.40
CA GLY A 174 -21.57 -6.31 -14.45
C GLY A 174 -22.21 -5.78 -13.17
N GLY A 175 -23.51 -6.04 -13.02
CA GLY A 175 -24.38 -5.39 -12.05
C GLY A 175 -24.08 -5.67 -10.57
N GLY A 176 -24.67 -4.81 -9.74
CA GLY A 176 -24.98 -5.10 -8.34
C GLY A 176 -23.99 -4.52 -7.33
N GLY A 177 -24.27 -3.30 -6.87
CA GLY A 177 -23.69 -2.71 -5.66
C GLY A 177 -23.37 -1.24 -5.84
N GLY A 178 -24.28 -0.36 -5.42
CA GLY A 178 -24.16 1.11 -5.51
C GLY A 178 -23.14 1.73 -4.55
N GLY A 179 -21.95 1.13 -4.45
CA GLY A 179 -20.83 1.59 -3.63
C GLY A 179 -19.70 2.16 -4.48
N LYS A 180 -19.01 3.17 -3.94
CA LYS A 180 -17.82 3.78 -4.56
C LYS A 180 -16.79 2.69 -4.92
N PRO A 181 -16.31 2.61 -6.16
CA PRO A 181 -15.28 1.63 -6.53
C PRO A 181 -14.03 1.90 -5.69
N PRO A 182 -13.41 0.88 -5.06
CA PRO A 182 -12.27 1.08 -4.20
C PRO A 182 -11.06 1.59 -4.99
N LEU A 183 -10.20 2.37 -4.33
CA LEU A 183 -8.95 2.87 -4.91
C LEU A 183 -8.12 1.72 -5.50
N VAL A 184 -7.97 0.65 -4.70
CA VAL A 184 -7.33 -0.61 -5.10
C VAL A 184 -8.24 -1.79 -4.72
N PRO A 185 -8.58 -2.69 -5.66
CA PRO A 185 -9.42 -3.85 -5.38
C PRO A 185 -8.83 -4.80 -4.35
N ASP A 186 -9.68 -5.42 -3.52
CA ASP A 186 -9.25 -6.36 -2.47
C ASP A 186 -8.41 -7.52 -3.02
N ILE A 187 -8.70 -8.02 -4.23
CA ILE A 187 -7.90 -9.08 -4.89
C ILE A 187 -6.45 -8.66 -5.16
N VAL A 188 -6.20 -7.36 -5.37
CA VAL A 188 -4.85 -6.82 -5.55
C VAL A 188 -4.15 -6.72 -4.20
N GLN A 189 -4.87 -6.30 -3.17
CA GLN A 189 -4.36 -6.26 -1.80
C GLN A 189 -4.00 -7.67 -1.28
N LEU A 190 -4.84 -8.67 -1.54
CA LEU A 190 -4.56 -10.08 -1.23
C LEU A 190 -3.35 -10.62 -2.00
N ARG A 191 -3.16 -10.19 -3.26
CA ARG A 191 -1.95 -10.51 -4.02
C ARG A 191 -0.70 -9.89 -3.39
N MET A 192 -0.79 -8.63 -2.93
CA MET A 192 0.30 -7.97 -2.20
C MET A 192 0.63 -8.73 -0.90
N LEU A 193 -0.38 -9.12 -0.12
CA LEU A 193 -0.22 -9.95 1.07
C LEU A 193 0.51 -11.26 0.79
N ARG A 194 0.15 -11.95 -0.29
CA ARG A 194 0.83 -13.17 -0.72
C ARG A 194 2.29 -12.93 -1.10
N THR A 195 2.59 -11.81 -1.75
CA THR A 195 3.98 -11.42 -2.07
C THR A 195 4.77 -11.17 -0.78
N MET A 196 4.21 -10.45 0.18
CA MET A 196 4.83 -10.23 1.50
C MET A 196 5.08 -11.54 2.24
N GLN A 197 4.11 -12.44 2.26
CA GLN A 197 4.26 -13.77 2.86
C GLN A 197 5.43 -14.54 2.26
N ARG A 198 5.57 -14.53 0.93
CA ARG A 198 6.67 -15.19 0.23
C ARG A 198 8.02 -14.55 0.54
N ASP A 199 8.09 -13.22 0.60
CA ASP A 199 9.33 -12.50 0.96
C ASP A 199 9.78 -12.84 2.38
N ILE A 200 8.85 -12.78 3.35
CA ILE A 200 9.11 -13.13 4.74
C ILE A 200 9.52 -14.58 4.87
N LEU A 201 8.85 -15.50 4.17
CA LEU A 201 9.20 -16.92 4.16
C LEU A 201 10.63 -17.12 3.63
N LYS A 202 10.96 -16.54 2.48
CA LYS A 202 12.29 -16.62 1.87
C LYS A 202 13.38 -16.10 2.81
N ARG A 203 13.15 -14.96 3.47
CA ARG A 203 14.10 -14.38 4.43
C ARG A 203 14.21 -15.22 5.71
N THR A 204 13.11 -15.82 6.17
CA THR A 204 13.10 -16.73 7.32
C THR A 204 13.86 -18.03 7.02
N GLU A 205 13.67 -18.61 5.84
CA GLU A 205 14.41 -19.79 5.38
C GLU A 205 15.89 -19.49 5.20
N GLY A 206 16.22 -18.36 4.54
CA GLY A 206 17.59 -17.90 4.39
C GLY A 206 18.29 -17.66 5.73
N PHE A 207 17.58 -17.07 6.71
CA PHE A 207 18.10 -16.91 8.06
C PHE A 207 18.40 -18.26 8.72
N LYS A 208 17.46 -19.22 8.66
CA LYS A 208 17.66 -20.58 9.21
C LYS A 208 18.81 -21.32 8.54
N GLN A 209 19.02 -21.13 7.24
CA GLN A 209 20.10 -21.77 6.50
C GLN A 209 21.46 -21.21 6.88
N THR A 210 21.56 -19.89 7.06
CA THR A 210 22.83 -19.20 7.39
C THR A 210 23.23 -19.38 8.85
N PHE A 211 22.27 -19.30 9.78
CA PHE A 211 22.55 -19.24 11.22
C PHE A 211 22.09 -20.49 12.00
N GLY A 212 21.52 -21.49 11.32
CA GLY A 212 21.06 -22.73 11.94
C GLY A 212 19.71 -22.62 12.67
N LYS A 213 19.31 -23.70 13.33
CA LYS A 213 18.12 -23.75 14.21
C LYS A 213 18.56 -23.48 15.66
N GLU A 214 17.86 -22.55 16.32
CA GLU A 214 17.81 -22.33 17.78
C GLU A 214 18.90 -21.43 18.41
N GLY A 215 18.58 -20.13 18.49
CA GLY A 215 18.15 -19.50 19.75
C GLY A 215 19.20 -19.06 20.77
N GLU A 216 20.28 -19.81 21.00
CA GLU A 216 21.15 -19.53 22.15
C GLU A 216 22.46 -18.83 21.79
N ASP A 217 23.06 -19.13 20.64
CA ASP A 217 24.37 -18.57 20.23
C ASP A 217 24.29 -17.42 19.20
N LEU A 218 23.10 -16.82 19.02
CA LEU A 218 22.97 -15.73 18.04
C LEU A 218 23.70 -14.46 18.53
N ASP A 219 24.47 -13.86 17.63
CA ASP A 219 25.10 -12.56 17.88
C ASP A 219 24.05 -11.41 17.94
N PRO A 220 24.44 -10.20 18.37
CA PRO A 220 23.50 -9.08 18.45
C PRO A 220 22.81 -8.70 17.13
N LEU A 221 23.52 -8.81 16.00
CA LEU A 221 23.00 -8.50 14.66
C LEU A 221 22.00 -9.57 14.21
N GLU A 222 22.33 -10.83 14.41
CA GLU A 222 21.47 -11.97 14.11
C GLU A 222 20.18 -11.94 14.93
N LYS A 223 20.28 -11.62 16.23
CA LYS A 223 19.11 -11.39 17.10
C LYS A 223 18.24 -10.25 16.58
N GLN A 224 18.84 -9.17 16.07
CA GLN A 224 18.10 -8.06 15.49
C GLN A 224 17.35 -8.46 14.21
N ILE A 225 18.02 -9.22 13.33
CA ILE A 225 17.40 -9.74 12.09
C ILE A 225 16.23 -10.67 12.43
N LEU A 226 16.41 -11.59 13.38
CA LEU A 226 15.35 -12.51 13.82
C LEU A 226 14.15 -11.76 14.41
N ARG A 227 14.39 -10.78 15.30
CA ARG A 227 13.31 -9.95 15.88
C ARG A 227 12.52 -9.23 14.80
N ARG A 228 13.19 -8.71 13.77
CA ARG A 228 12.53 -8.05 12.63
C ARG A 228 11.67 -9.04 11.86
N LEU A 229 12.17 -10.23 11.53
CA LEU A 229 11.38 -11.27 10.84
C LEU A 229 10.15 -11.68 11.65
N THR A 230 10.28 -11.87 12.95
CA THR A 230 9.14 -12.21 13.83
C THR A 230 8.11 -11.07 13.88
N SER A 231 8.56 -9.81 13.97
CA SER A 231 7.67 -8.64 13.96
C SER A 231 6.91 -8.53 12.64
N GLU A 232 7.59 -8.73 11.51
CA GLU A 232 6.98 -8.72 10.18
C GLU A 232 5.95 -9.87 10.02
N GLN A 233 6.24 -11.07 10.52
CA GLN A 233 5.28 -12.19 10.52
C GLN A 233 4.02 -11.90 11.35
N GLY A 234 4.18 -11.35 12.56
CA GLY A 234 3.04 -11.01 13.43
C GLY A 234 2.13 -9.98 12.77
N LYS A 235 2.73 -8.90 12.24
CA LYS A 235 2.03 -7.86 11.51
C LYS A 235 1.28 -8.36 10.27
N LEU A 236 1.88 -9.29 9.51
CA LEU A 236 1.23 -9.94 8.37
C LEU A 236 -0.01 -10.73 8.83
N GLY A 237 0.09 -11.43 9.95
CA GLY A 237 -1.03 -12.16 10.55
C GLY A 237 -2.17 -11.25 10.98
N ASP A 238 -1.87 -10.11 11.60
CA ASP A 238 -2.88 -9.13 12.01
C ASP A 238 -3.60 -8.52 10.80
N LEU A 239 -2.87 -8.25 9.73
CA LEU A 239 -3.46 -7.77 8.48
C LEU A 239 -4.37 -8.82 7.85
N MET A 240 -3.98 -10.09 7.84
CA MET A 240 -4.83 -11.19 7.35
C MET A 240 -6.12 -11.34 8.17
N LYS A 241 -6.06 -11.16 9.50
CA LYS A 241 -7.26 -11.13 10.35
C LYS A 241 -8.18 -9.98 9.98
N LYS A 242 -7.63 -8.77 9.78
CA LYS A 242 -8.39 -7.59 9.36
C LYS A 242 -9.15 -7.83 8.04
N PHE A 243 -8.53 -8.50 7.07
CA PHE A 243 -9.20 -8.91 5.83
C PHE A 243 -10.28 -9.98 6.06
N THR A 244 -10.01 -10.96 6.92
CA THR A 244 -10.98 -12.01 7.25
C THR A 244 -12.24 -11.41 7.89
N GLU A 245 -12.07 -10.53 8.87
CA GLU A 245 -13.17 -9.80 9.52
C GLU A 245 -13.97 -8.94 8.53
N LYS A 246 -13.30 -8.25 7.59
CA LYS A 246 -13.97 -7.48 6.53
C LYS A 246 -14.86 -8.37 5.67
N PHE A 247 -14.36 -9.53 5.24
CA PHE A 247 -15.13 -10.44 4.39
C PHE A 247 -16.27 -11.13 5.14
N GLU A 248 -16.08 -11.49 6.41
CA GLU A 248 -17.16 -12.03 7.25
C GLU A 248 -18.31 -11.03 7.39
N LYS A 249 -18.01 -9.76 7.69
CA LYS A 249 -19.03 -8.70 7.76
C LYS A 249 -19.77 -8.51 6.43
N SER A 250 -19.03 -8.46 5.32
CA SER A 250 -19.64 -8.32 3.99
C SER A 250 -20.59 -9.48 3.64
N LEU A 251 -20.23 -10.72 4.03
CA LEU A 251 -21.10 -11.89 3.86
C LEU A 251 -22.35 -11.84 4.74
N GLU A 252 -22.24 -11.33 5.97
CA GLU A 252 -23.40 -11.14 6.86
C GLU A 252 -24.35 -10.06 6.34
N GLU A 253 -23.83 -8.94 5.85
CA GLU A 253 -24.61 -7.87 5.23
C GLU A 253 -25.36 -8.35 3.99
N GLN A 254 -24.70 -9.13 3.12
CA GLN A 254 -25.35 -9.74 1.95
C GLN A 254 -26.50 -10.67 2.36
N LYS A 255 -26.29 -11.53 3.35
CA LYS A 255 -27.35 -12.42 3.88
C LYS A 255 -28.50 -11.66 4.52
N ASN A 256 -28.26 -10.47 5.08
CA ASN A 256 -29.31 -9.64 5.66
C ASN A 256 -30.11 -8.95 4.56
N MET A 257 -29.45 -8.38 3.54
CA MET A 257 -30.12 -7.80 2.37
C MET A 257 -30.94 -8.81 1.58
N GLU A 258 -30.45 -10.05 1.42
CA GLU A 258 -31.21 -11.13 0.77
C GLU A 258 -32.46 -11.52 1.57
N ARG A 259 -32.38 -11.49 2.91
CA ARG A 259 -33.54 -11.73 3.78
C ARG A 259 -34.56 -10.59 3.72
N GLU A 260 -34.11 -9.35 3.67
CA GLU A 260 -34.98 -8.16 3.54
C GLU A 260 -35.67 -8.10 2.18
N ARG A 261 -35.04 -8.58 1.10
CA ARG A 261 -35.66 -8.66 -0.24
C ARG A 261 -36.69 -9.79 -0.39
N GLN A 262 -36.71 -10.75 0.53
CA GLN A 262 -37.65 -11.88 0.54
C GLN A 262 -38.89 -11.62 1.40
N HIS A 263 -38.95 -10.47 2.09
CA HIS A 263 -40.07 -10.00 2.91
C HIS A 263 -40.77 -8.80 2.27
#